data_AF-A0A4P6YU48-F1
#
_entry.id   AF-A0A4P6YU48-F1
#
_cell.length_a   1.000
_cell.length_b   1.000
_cell.length_c   1.000
_cell.angle_alpha   90.00
_cell.angle_beta   90.00
_cell.angle_gamma   90.00
#
_symmetry.space_group_name_H-M   'P 1'
#
loop_
_entity.id
_entity.type
_entity.pdbx_description
1 polymer ?
#
loop_
_entity_poly.entity_id
_entity_poly.type
_entity_poly.pdbx_seq_one_letter_code
_entity_poly.pdbx_strand_id
1 'polypeptide(L)'
;MNKAYFELRAALPGQQIKFKTSDLEAIWFISGKQARRRLAKLQEQKLLSYHPGRGRGHLSVIDFTRNFQDEVTVTIQRALQLQDSGALLFIMQLDLPTSWLYPFHKAFEENFGFQPASGTTQILRQISSRPVTSLDPLSVSIYREAMLVKQIGDTLVNLEDGELVGNLAHHWQSNSDATTWTFYLRKGVKFHNDKQFTAHDVELTMQRVIHEYGSSFWQLENLQHIEVVDDYTIRFTFSQSEYLFARFLVDEKYTIVDYDIPFDPGHWVGTGPFMLKSNTPKVFSMVANENYFGFRALVDVVEYHVADLPKIADKIYNPNDFSDVEYQTIIKENKGAEFIIANMHRNTIIQDIHVREALYELIDATKLNGLHGRPASHYFAEDSVVAMKSVERAKEALKRSNYAGESLTVAVLALFIDAVTFGDAIKKAAKSIGININLIYYSFESEYYTDYLEKNADLVMLADIPVNDDALAYLEFVENPSLLVQRMLVSEQKKVLEKMLVEYKSLPTQMERRDVYLEIDNWLITNYYLIYTIHATVEAFVHPMLANVAKIYDYKNAWQVPIEELIREK
;
A
#
# COMPACT_ATOMS: atom_id res chain seq x y z
N MET A 1 -17.63 -2.36 -25.69
CA MET A 1 -17.61 -3.77 -25.28
C MET A 1 -18.60 -3.97 -24.12
N ASN A 2 -19.34 -5.08 -24.06
CA ASN A 2 -20.18 -5.40 -22.90
C ASN A 2 -19.38 -6.30 -21.93
N LYS A 3 -18.83 -5.73 -20.85
CA LYS A 3 -17.95 -6.44 -19.90
C LYS A 3 -18.61 -7.69 -19.30
N ALA A 4 -19.85 -7.55 -18.82
CA ALA A 4 -20.60 -8.65 -18.24
C ALA A 4 -20.78 -9.86 -19.18
N TYR A 5 -20.91 -9.61 -20.48
CA TYR A 5 -20.97 -10.67 -21.48
C TYR A 5 -19.63 -11.37 -21.66
N PHE A 6 -18.52 -10.62 -21.73
CA PHE A 6 -17.18 -11.19 -21.86
C PHE A 6 -16.75 -11.96 -20.60
N GLU A 7 -17.05 -11.46 -19.40
CA GLU A 7 -16.86 -12.19 -18.13
C GLU A 7 -17.59 -13.54 -18.14
N LEU A 8 -18.83 -13.55 -18.60
CA LEU A 8 -19.64 -14.77 -18.72
C LEU A 8 -19.02 -15.75 -19.72
N ARG A 9 -18.62 -15.26 -20.90
CA ARG A 9 -18.01 -16.09 -21.97
C ARG A 9 -16.67 -16.69 -21.57
N ALA A 10 -15.86 -15.95 -20.80
CA ALA A 10 -14.57 -16.44 -20.32
C ALA A 10 -14.76 -17.48 -19.21
N ALA A 11 -15.62 -17.21 -18.23
CA ALA A 11 -15.83 -18.13 -17.10
C ALA A 11 -16.57 -19.43 -17.49
N LEU A 12 -17.39 -19.37 -18.54
CA LEU A 12 -18.12 -20.50 -19.08
C LEU A 12 -17.72 -20.69 -20.56
N PRO A 13 -16.65 -21.44 -20.85
CA PRO A 13 -16.19 -21.67 -22.21
C PRO A 13 -17.06 -22.72 -22.91
N GLY A 14 -17.53 -22.41 -24.12
CA GLY A 14 -18.35 -23.30 -24.93
C GLY A 14 -19.41 -22.55 -25.73
N GLN A 15 -19.99 -23.20 -26.74
CA GLN A 15 -21.05 -22.58 -27.56
C GLN A 15 -22.44 -22.78 -26.97
N GLN A 16 -22.70 -23.93 -26.35
CA GLN A 16 -23.91 -24.21 -25.58
C GLN A 16 -23.52 -24.71 -24.19
N ILE A 17 -24.03 -24.08 -23.14
CA ILE A 17 -23.58 -24.32 -21.78
C ILE A 17 -24.75 -24.52 -20.84
N LYS A 18 -24.63 -25.54 -19.99
CA LYS A 18 -25.54 -25.81 -18.88
C LYS A 18 -24.93 -25.30 -17.58
N PHE A 19 -25.69 -24.54 -16.80
CA PHE A 19 -25.18 -23.91 -15.57
C PHE A 19 -26.27 -23.78 -14.50
N LYS A 20 -25.85 -23.61 -13.24
CA LYS A 20 -26.72 -23.24 -12.11
C LYS A 20 -26.71 -21.72 -11.95
N THR A 21 -27.81 -21.14 -11.45
CA THR A 21 -27.87 -19.70 -11.18
C THR A 21 -26.76 -19.25 -10.21
N SER A 22 -26.39 -20.08 -9.23
CA SER A 22 -25.28 -19.84 -8.31
C SER A 22 -23.93 -19.61 -9.00
N ASP A 23 -23.71 -20.24 -10.16
CA ASP A 23 -22.47 -20.07 -10.92
C ASP A 23 -22.37 -18.62 -11.43
N LEU A 24 -23.50 -18.02 -11.81
CA LEU A 24 -23.56 -16.62 -12.23
C LEU A 24 -23.45 -15.64 -11.05
N GLU A 25 -23.98 -16.02 -9.89
CA GLU A 25 -23.79 -15.26 -8.65
C GLU A 25 -22.30 -15.17 -8.30
N ALA A 26 -21.55 -16.26 -8.47
CA ALA A 26 -20.10 -16.30 -8.29
C ALA A 26 -19.34 -15.56 -9.39
N ILE A 27 -19.79 -15.61 -10.66
CA ILE A 27 -19.13 -14.91 -11.77
C ILE A 27 -19.27 -13.39 -11.59
N TRP A 28 -20.47 -12.91 -11.33
CA TRP A 28 -20.80 -11.48 -11.34
C TRP A 28 -20.92 -10.82 -9.96
N PHE A 29 -20.82 -11.59 -8.86
CA PHE A 29 -20.98 -11.12 -7.48
C PHE A 29 -22.30 -10.37 -7.25
N ILE A 30 -23.40 -10.93 -7.78
CA ILE A 30 -24.74 -10.37 -7.67
C ILE A 30 -25.73 -11.46 -7.25
N SER A 31 -26.90 -11.04 -6.74
CA SER A 31 -27.98 -11.98 -6.44
C SER A 31 -28.49 -12.68 -7.70
N GLY A 32 -29.04 -13.90 -7.56
CA GLY A 32 -29.61 -14.64 -8.69
C GLY A 32 -30.79 -13.96 -9.37
N LYS A 33 -31.46 -13.01 -8.68
CA LYS A 33 -32.46 -12.13 -9.30
C LYS A 33 -31.80 -11.14 -10.25
N GLN A 34 -30.70 -10.51 -9.83
CA GLN A 34 -29.92 -9.59 -10.68
C GLN A 34 -29.25 -10.34 -11.83
N ALA A 35 -28.71 -11.54 -11.60
CA ALA A 35 -28.11 -12.37 -12.65
C ALA A 35 -29.10 -12.70 -13.78
N ARG A 36 -30.33 -13.12 -13.44
CA ARG A 36 -31.39 -13.36 -14.44
C ARG A 36 -31.79 -12.11 -15.21
N ARG A 37 -31.87 -10.94 -14.54
CA ARG A 37 -32.13 -9.65 -15.22
C ARG A 37 -30.99 -9.29 -16.19
N ARG A 38 -29.75 -9.53 -15.79
CA ARG A 38 -28.57 -9.30 -16.63
C ARG A 38 -28.58 -10.21 -17.86
N LEU A 39 -28.89 -11.49 -17.70
CA LEU A 39 -29.06 -12.42 -18.84
C LEU A 39 -30.17 -11.98 -19.80
N ALA A 40 -31.33 -11.57 -19.29
CA ALA A 40 -32.42 -11.07 -20.13
C ALA A 40 -31.96 -9.86 -20.98
N LYS A 41 -31.21 -8.93 -20.39
CA LYS A 41 -30.63 -7.79 -21.11
C LYS A 41 -29.61 -8.21 -22.17
N LEU A 42 -28.77 -9.21 -21.88
CA LEU A 42 -27.82 -9.76 -22.88
C LEU A 42 -28.55 -10.44 -24.04
N GLN A 43 -29.66 -11.13 -23.76
CA GLN A 43 -30.53 -11.73 -24.79
C GLN A 43 -31.23 -10.66 -25.65
N GLU A 44 -31.73 -9.58 -25.05
CA GLU A 44 -32.30 -8.44 -25.78
C GLU A 44 -31.27 -7.79 -26.72
N GLN A 45 -30.01 -7.75 -26.30
CA GLN A 45 -28.88 -7.28 -27.13
C GLN A 45 -28.44 -8.30 -28.18
N LYS A 46 -29.10 -9.46 -28.28
CA LYS A 46 -28.81 -10.56 -29.22
C LYS A 46 -27.39 -11.12 -29.08
N LEU A 47 -26.81 -11.03 -27.88
CA LEU A 47 -25.48 -11.57 -27.58
C LEU A 47 -25.52 -13.07 -27.22
N LEU A 48 -26.67 -13.54 -26.76
CA LEU A 48 -26.90 -14.94 -26.39
C LEU A 48 -28.38 -15.30 -26.49
N SER A 49 -28.69 -16.60 -26.50
CA SER A 49 -30.03 -17.14 -26.23
C SER A 49 -30.04 -17.80 -24.85
N TYR A 50 -31.01 -17.48 -24.02
CA TYR A 50 -31.14 -17.96 -22.65
C TYR A 50 -32.41 -18.79 -22.47
N HIS A 51 -32.24 -20.03 -22.04
CA HIS A 51 -33.31 -20.98 -21.77
C HIS A 51 -33.33 -21.33 -20.27
N PRO A 52 -34.30 -20.81 -19.50
CA PRO A 52 -34.37 -21.05 -18.05
C PRO A 52 -34.72 -22.51 -17.74
N GLY A 53 -34.00 -23.13 -16.81
CA GLY A 53 -34.38 -24.44 -16.25
C GLY A 53 -35.67 -24.32 -15.43
N ARG A 54 -36.63 -25.24 -15.62
CA ARG A 54 -37.91 -25.21 -14.91
C ARG A 54 -37.85 -26.07 -13.64
N GLY A 55 -37.84 -25.44 -12.46
CA GLY A 55 -37.90 -26.12 -11.15
C GLY A 55 -36.59 -26.06 -10.33
N ARG A 56 -36.64 -26.43 -9.05
CA ARG A 56 -35.45 -26.44 -8.17
C ARG A 56 -34.46 -27.52 -8.64
N GLY A 57 -33.22 -27.13 -8.94
CA GLY A 57 -32.13 -28.04 -9.32
C GLY A 57 -31.95 -28.27 -10.83
N HIS A 58 -32.83 -27.74 -11.69
CA HIS A 58 -32.65 -27.83 -13.15
C HIS A 58 -31.65 -26.80 -13.66
N LEU A 59 -30.71 -27.25 -14.48
CA LEU A 59 -29.72 -26.38 -15.12
C LEU A 59 -30.39 -25.49 -16.17
N SER A 60 -30.01 -24.23 -16.17
CA SER A 60 -30.30 -23.31 -17.27
C SER A 60 -29.36 -23.57 -18.44
N VAL A 61 -29.79 -23.21 -19.65
CA VAL A 61 -28.98 -23.31 -20.87
C VAL A 61 -28.77 -21.93 -21.46
N ILE A 62 -27.54 -21.64 -21.89
CA ILE A 62 -27.22 -20.49 -22.74
C ILE A 62 -26.59 -20.99 -24.03
N ASP A 63 -27.02 -20.42 -25.15
CA ASP A 63 -26.42 -20.59 -26.47
C ASP A 63 -25.78 -19.29 -26.94
N PHE A 64 -24.52 -19.38 -27.35
CA PHE A 64 -23.77 -18.27 -27.93
C PHE A 64 -23.76 -18.38 -29.46
N THR A 65 -24.01 -17.26 -30.12
CA THR A 65 -24.22 -17.22 -31.58
C THR A 65 -22.92 -17.02 -32.37
N ARG A 66 -21.81 -16.70 -31.69
CA ARG A 66 -20.54 -16.33 -32.30
C ARG A 66 -19.37 -17.06 -31.64
N ASN A 67 -18.28 -17.23 -32.39
CA ASN A 67 -17.03 -17.76 -31.84
C ASN A 67 -16.41 -16.72 -30.89
N PHE A 68 -16.02 -17.14 -29.68
CA PHE A 68 -15.53 -16.21 -28.68
C PHE A 68 -14.17 -15.61 -29.05
N GLN A 69 -13.28 -16.42 -29.62
CA GLN A 69 -11.94 -15.99 -30.02
C GLN A 69 -12.01 -14.87 -31.05
N ASP A 70 -12.92 -14.98 -32.02
CA ASP A 70 -13.15 -13.94 -33.02
C ASP A 70 -13.67 -12.65 -32.37
N GLU A 71 -14.60 -12.76 -31.42
CA GLU A 71 -15.13 -11.61 -30.67
C GLU A 71 -14.05 -10.93 -29.83
N VAL A 72 -13.17 -11.69 -29.18
CA VAL A 72 -11.99 -11.18 -28.46
C VAL A 72 -11.05 -10.46 -29.42
N THR A 73 -10.68 -11.10 -30.53
CA THR A 73 -9.79 -10.57 -31.57
C THR A 73 -10.28 -9.22 -32.10
N VAL A 74 -11.55 -9.14 -32.53
CA VAL A 74 -12.15 -7.89 -33.04
C VAL A 74 -12.19 -6.82 -31.96
N THR A 75 -12.41 -7.20 -30.70
CA THR A 75 -12.48 -6.23 -29.60
C THR A 75 -11.10 -5.68 -29.27
N ILE A 76 -10.04 -6.51 -29.25
CA ILE A 76 -8.65 -6.05 -29.08
C ILE A 76 -8.28 -5.10 -30.22
N GLN A 77 -8.52 -5.48 -31.48
CA GLN A 77 -8.23 -4.64 -32.65
C GLN A 77 -8.93 -3.27 -32.57
N ARG A 78 -10.21 -3.25 -32.18
CA ARG A 78 -10.96 -2.02 -31.99
C ARG A 78 -10.41 -1.18 -30.84
N ALA A 79 -10.02 -1.81 -29.74
CA ALA A 79 -9.43 -1.11 -28.60
C ALA A 79 -8.08 -0.48 -28.98
N LEU A 80 -7.23 -1.18 -29.72
CA LEU A 80 -5.98 -0.65 -30.27
C LEU A 80 -6.22 0.57 -31.19
N GLN A 81 -7.19 0.46 -32.12
CA GLN A 81 -7.54 1.57 -33.02
C GLN A 81 -8.04 2.82 -32.29
N LEU A 82 -8.78 2.63 -31.18
CA LEU A 82 -9.33 3.71 -30.37
C LEU A 82 -8.39 4.17 -29.25
N GLN A 83 -7.21 3.55 -29.12
CA GLN A 83 -6.30 3.74 -27.99
C GLN A 83 -7.03 3.56 -26.63
N ASP A 84 -7.96 2.60 -26.57
CA ASP A 84 -8.74 2.29 -25.37
C ASP A 84 -7.99 1.29 -24.49
N SER A 85 -6.98 1.78 -23.76
CA SER A 85 -6.18 0.98 -22.82
C SER A 85 -7.04 0.27 -21.78
N GLY A 86 -8.17 0.87 -21.37
CA GLY A 86 -9.09 0.26 -20.42
C GLY A 86 -9.78 -1.00 -20.96
N ALA A 87 -10.10 -1.03 -22.26
CA ALA A 87 -10.65 -2.22 -22.90
C ALA A 87 -9.58 -3.31 -23.11
N LEU A 88 -8.35 -2.94 -23.50
CA LEU A 88 -7.22 -3.88 -23.61
C LEU A 88 -6.94 -4.56 -22.27
N LEU A 89 -6.81 -3.74 -21.22
CA LEU A 89 -6.56 -4.21 -19.86
C LEU A 89 -7.68 -5.13 -19.36
N PHE A 90 -8.94 -4.80 -19.62
CA PHE A 90 -10.06 -5.68 -19.28
C PHE A 90 -9.99 -7.05 -19.99
N ILE A 91 -9.57 -7.10 -21.27
CA ILE A 91 -9.47 -8.36 -22.01
C ILE A 91 -8.34 -9.23 -21.45
N MET A 92 -7.20 -8.61 -21.10
CA MET A 92 -6.08 -9.29 -20.45
C MET A 92 -6.47 -9.89 -19.08
N GLN A 93 -7.51 -9.38 -18.43
CA GLN A 93 -8.04 -9.89 -17.15
C GLN A 93 -8.99 -11.07 -17.28
N LEU A 94 -9.42 -11.43 -18.49
CA LEU A 94 -10.31 -12.57 -18.67
C LEU A 94 -9.47 -13.85 -18.63
N ASP A 95 -10.02 -14.92 -18.04
CA ASP A 95 -9.40 -16.26 -18.03
C ASP A 95 -9.46 -16.87 -19.44
N LEU A 96 -8.63 -16.33 -20.34
CA LEU A 96 -8.55 -16.68 -21.75
C LEU A 96 -7.29 -17.54 -22.00
N PRO A 97 -7.32 -18.44 -23.00
CA PRO A 97 -6.11 -19.12 -23.44
C PRO A 97 -5.03 -18.11 -23.88
N THR A 98 -3.80 -18.24 -23.38
CA THR A 98 -2.68 -17.36 -23.73
C THR A 98 -2.45 -17.26 -25.24
N SER A 99 -2.71 -18.34 -25.98
CA SER A 99 -2.62 -18.39 -27.44
C SER A 99 -3.56 -17.41 -28.17
N TRP A 100 -4.62 -16.93 -27.51
CA TRP A 100 -5.53 -15.92 -28.08
C TRP A 100 -4.98 -14.51 -27.96
N LEU A 101 -4.16 -14.26 -26.92
CA LEU A 101 -3.54 -12.96 -26.65
C LEU A 101 -2.18 -12.83 -27.35
N TYR A 102 -1.49 -13.94 -27.59
CA TYR A 102 -0.17 -13.98 -28.24
C TYR A 102 -0.07 -13.17 -29.55
N PRO A 103 -1.04 -13.17 -30.48
CA PRO A 103 -0.98 -12.35 -31.70
C PRO A 103 -0.95 -10.83 -31.44
N PHE A 104 -1.27 -10.41 -30.22
CA PHE A 104 -1.38 -9.02 -29.81
C PHE A 104 -0.32 -8.63 -28.77
N HIS A 105 0.63 -9.50 -28.40
CA HIS A 105 1.64 -9.20 -27.37
C HIS A 105 2.35 -7.86 -27.65
N LYS A 106 2.81 -7.66 -28.89
CA LYS A 106 3.52 -6.45 -29.29
C LYS A 106 2.65 -5.21 -29.17
N ALA A 107 1.37 -5.34 -29.50
CA ALA A 107 0.43 -4.24 -29.37
C ALA A 107 0.11 -3.93 -27.90
N PHE A 108 0.12 -4.93 -27.01
CA PHE A 108 0.02 -4.73 -25.56
C PHE A 108 1.28 -4.08 -24.99
N GLU A 109 2.48 -4.49 -25.43
CA GLU A 109 3.75 -3.82 -25.08
C GLU A 109 3.77 -2.36 -25.59
N GLU A 110 3.32 -2.13 -26.82
CA GLU A 110 3.10 -0.79 -27.38
C GLU A 110 1.95 -0.02 -26.71
N ASN A 111 1.24 -0.60 -25.73
CA ASN A 111 0.22 0.11 -24.93
C ASN A 111 0.52 0.17 -23.42
N PHE A 112 1.35 -0.73 -22.88
CA PHE A 112 1.70 -0.82 -21.46
C PHE A 112 3.21 -1.05 -21.32
N GLY A 113 3.85 -0.41 -20.34
CA GLY A 113 5.30 -0.38 -20.19
C GLY A 113 5.89 1.00 -20.54
N PHE A 114 7.20 1.03 -20.77
CA PHE A 114 7.89 2.27 -21.14
C PHE A 114 7.86 2.47 -22.66
N GLN A 115 7.38 3.62 -23.11
CA GLN A 115 7.22 3.95 -24.52
C GLN A 115 7.93 5.26 -24.87
N PRO A 116 8.70 5.29 -25.97
CA PRO A 116 8.91 6.53 -26.69
C PRO A 116 7.57 6.88 -27.34
N ALA A 117 6.79 7.76 -26.73
CA ALA A 117 5.61 8.30 -27.40
C ALA A 117 6.07 9.08 -28.63
N SER A 118 5.36 8.90 -29.73
CA SER A 118 5.54 9.55 -31.05
C SER A 118 6.32 10.88 -30.98
N GLY A 119 7.66 10.83 -31.10
CA GLY A 119 8.54 11.98 -30.84
C GLY A 119 9.62 11.69 -29.78
N THR A 120 10.06 12.74 -29.06
CA THR A 120 11.06 12.66 -27.98
C THR A 120 10.45 12.44 -26.60
N THR A 121 9.14 12.22 -26.50
CA THR A 121 8.42 12.15 -25.22
C THR A 121 8.47 10.74 -24.61
N GLN A 122 8.92 10.62 -23.37
CA GLN A 122 9.05 9.37 -22.61
C GLN A 122 7.82 9.14 -21.72
N ILE A 123 7.02 8.11 -22.00
CA ILE A 123 5.83 7.76 -21.22
C ILE A 123 6.01 6.38 -20.58
N LEU A 124 5.80 6.31 -19.26
CA LEU A 124 5.74 5.07 -18.51
C LEU A 124 4.28 4.74 -18.14
N ARG A 125 3.70 3.70 -18.75
CA ARG A 125 2.36 3.21 -18.41
C ARG A 125 2.45 1.92 -17.60
N GLN A 126 1.87 1.92 -16.41
CA GLN A 126 1.83 0.75 -15.54
C GLN A 126 0.38 0.31 -15.30
N ILE A 127 0.22 -0.99 -15.07
CA ILE A 127 -1.05 -1.56 -14.65
C ILE A 127 -1.09 -1.51 -13.12
N SER A 128 -2.22 -1.06 -12.56
CA SER A 128 -2.45 -1.01 -11.12
C SER A 128 -3.64 -1.87 -10.73
N SER A 129 -3.57 -2.61 -9.62
CA SER A 129 -4.68 -3.44 -9.14
C SER A 129 -5.81 -2.66 -8.46
N ARG A 130 -5.56 -1.41 -8.07
CA ARG A 130 -6.55 -0.54 -7.42
C ARG A 130 -6.34 0.94 -7.77
N PRO A 131 -7.37 1.79 -7.67
CA PRO A 131 -7.23 3.24 -7.80
C PRO A 131 -6.23 3.82 -6.80
N VAL A 132 -5.67 4.99 -7.14
CA VAL A 132 -4.97 5.84 -6.17
C VAL A 132 -6.02 6.43 -5.23
N THR A 133 -5.77 6.34 -3.93
CA THR A 133 -6.70 6.79 -2.89
C THR A 133 -6.46 8.26 -2.54
N SER A 134 -5.98 8.56 -1.33
CA SER A 134 -5.65 9.93 -0.92
C SER A 134 -4.21 10.27 -1.27
N LEU A 135 -4.01 11.49 -1.78
CA LEU A 135 -2.70 12.13 -1.94
C LEU A 135 -2.57 13.35 -1.01
N ASP A 136 -3.43 13.45 0.01
CA ASP A 136 -3.26 14.41 1.08
C ASP A 136 -2.07 13.97 1.96
N PRO A 137 -1.01 14.78 2.08
CA PRO A 137 0.11 14.46 2.95
C PRO A 137 -0.29 14.19 4.41
N LEU A 138 -1.39 14.78 4.90
CA LEU A 138 -1.86 14.58 6.28
C LEU A 138 -2.77 13.35 6.46
N SER A 139 -3.19 12.69 5.38
CA SER A 139 -4.10 11.55 5.49
C SER A 139 -3.53 10.28 4.84
N VAL A 140 -2.40 10.37 4.15
CA VAL A 140 -1.81 9.25 3.46
C VAL A 140 -1.24 8.26 4.46
N SER A 141 -1.54 6.97 4.26
CA SER A 141 -0.97 5.90 5.10
C SER A 141 -0.75 4.61 4.30
N ILE A 142 -0.73 4.71 2.98
CA ILE A 142 -0.47 3.58 2.08
C ILE A 142 0.84 3.86 1.35
N TYR A 143 1.75 2.89 1.37
CA TYR A 143 3.12 3.01 0.86
C TYR A 143 3.19 3.63 -0.54
N ARG A 144 2.39 3.14 -1.50
CA ARG A 144 2.39 3.66 -2.88
C ARG A 144 2.01 5.13 -2.93
N GLU A 145 0.92 5.51 -2.27
CA GLU A 145 0.46 6.89 -2.20
C GLU A 145 1.48 7.80 -1.51
N ALA A 146 2.11 7.35 -0.41
CA ALA A 146 3.16 8.12 0.26
C ALA A 146 4.36 8.36 -0.66
N MET A 147 4.76 7.35 -1.45
CA MET A 147 5.80 7.51 -2.47
C MET A 147 5.39 8.46 -3.59
N LEU A 148 4.13 8.43 -4.03
CA LEU A 148 3.61 9.37 -5.03
C LEU A 148 3.60 10.81 -4.52
N VAL A 149 3.24 11.04 -3.26
CA VAL A 149 3.33 12.37 -2.64
C VAL A 149 4.76 12.92 -2.73
N LYS A 150 5.78 12.08 -2.50
CA LYS A 150 7.21 12.44 -2.67
C LYS A 150 7.63 12.68 -4.13
N GLN A 151 6.82 12.30 -5.13
CA GLN A 151 7.09 12.59 -6.54
C GLN A 151 6.45 13.90 -7.00
N ILE A 152 5.36 14.33 -6.36
CA ILE A 152 4.68 15.57 -6.69
C ILE A 152 5.06 16.72 -5.75
N GLY A 153 5.54 16.44 -4.54
CA GLY A 153 5.99 17.43 -3.57
C GLY A 153 7.38 17.22 -3.01
N ASP A 154 7.85 18.22 -2.26
CA ASP A 154 9.11 18.15 -1.52
C ASP A 154 8.91 18.61 -0.07
N THR A 155 9.79 18.09 0.79
CA THR A 155 10.00 18.47 2.17
C THR A 155 11.22 19.40 2.32
N LEU A 156 11.48 19.94 3.52
CA LEU A 156 12.68 20.74 3.79
C LEU A 156 13.98 19.95 3.60
N VAL A 157 13.99 18.70 4.04
CA VAL A 157 15.14 17.81 3.99
C VAL A 157 14.70 16.42 3.51
N ASN A 158 15.64 15.65 2.98
CA ASN A 158 15.41 14.30 2.48
C ASN A 158 16.41 13.31 3.11
N LEU A 159 16.24 12.03 2.81
CA LEU A 159 17.16 10.97 3.22
C LEU A 159 17.85 10.34 2.00
N GLU A 160 19.18 10.32 2.04
CA GLU A 160 20.03 9.57 1.11
C GLU A 160 20.90 8.63 1.93
N ASP A 161 20.83 7.32 1.63
CA ASP A 161 21.58 6.27 2.34
C ASP A 161 21.45 6.29 3.88
N GLY A 162 20.30 6.75 4.39
CA GLY A 162 20.02 6.85 5.84
C GLY A 162 20.46 8.17 6.48
N GLU A 163 21.16 9.02 5.74
CA GLU A 163 21.65 10.33 6.19
C GLU A 163 20.77 11.47 5.70
N LEU A 164 20.64 12.49 6.55
CA LEU A 164 19.86 13.68 6.20
C LEU A 164 20.61 14.53 5.18
N VAL A 165 19.93 14.88 4.10
CA VAL A 165 20.42 15.77 3.05
C VAL A 165 19.44 16.92 2.81
N GLY A 166 19.96 18.05 2.34
CA GLY A 166 19.14 19.24 2.09
C GLY A 166 18.24 19.09 0.86
N ASN A 167 16.95 19.41 1.00
CA ASN A 167 16.00 19.47 -0.10
C ASN A 167 15.53 20.91 -0.32
N LEU A 168 14.29 21.31 0.04
CA LEU A 168 13.88 22.72 -0.04
C LEU A 168 14.71 23.65 0.86
N ALA A 169 15.22 23.13 1.98
CA ALA A 169 16.29 23.75 2.74
C ALA A 169 17.65 23.27 2.23
N HIS A 170 18.54 24.20 1.88
CA HIS A 170 19.89 23.85 1.47
C HIS A 170 20.84 23.62 2.66
N HIS A 171 20.46 24.12 3.85
CA HIS A 171 21.22 23.96 5.08
C HIS A 171 20.29 24.12 6.30
N TRP A 172 20.66 23.50 7.41
CA TRP A 172 20.01 23.68 8.70
C TRP A 172 21.01 23.44 9.83
N GLN A 173 20.70 23.97 11.01
CA GLN A 173 21.50 23.78 12.21
C GLN A 173 20.62 23.82 13.46
N SER A 174 21.03 23.11 14.49
CA SER A 174 20.49 23.23 15.84
C SER A 174 21.48 23.97 16.76
N ASN A 175 20.98 24.51 17.88
CA ASN A 175 21.85 24.84 19.01
C ASN A 175 22.36 23.56 19.71
N SER A 176 23.29 23.70 20.66
CA SER A 176 23.92 22.57 21.37
C SER A 176 22.93 21.60 22.01
N ASP A 177 21.78 22.13 22.46
CA ASP A 177 20.80 21.38 23.23
C ASP A 177 19.62 20.92 22.37
N ALA A 178 19.67 21.14 21.05
CA ALA A 178 18.59 20.83 20.11
C ALA A 178 17.21 21.41 20.45
N THR A 179 17.17 22.53 21.19
CA THR A 179 15.94 23.27 21.55
C THR A 179 15.61 24.38 20.55
N THR A 180 16.51 24.72 19.65
CA THR A 180 16.29 25.70 18.58
C THR A 180 16.89 25.20 17.28
N TRP A 181 16.09 25.18 16.22
CA TRP A 181 16.50 24.77 14.89
C TRP A 181 16.29 25.90 13.89
N THR A 182 17.28 26.17 13.04
CA THR A 182 17.19 27.17 11.97
C THR A 182 17.42 26.51 10.62
N PHE A 183 16.51 26.72 9.68
CA PHE A 183 16.58 26.21 8.30
C PHE A 183 16.75 27.36 7.32
N TYR A 184 17.64 27.16 6.35
CA TYR A 184 17.95 28.11 5.28
C TYR A 184 17.42 27.57 3.95
N LEU A 185 16.45 28.27 3.38
CA LEU A 185 15.65 27.84 2.23
C LEU A 185 16.33 28.19 0.90
N ARG A 186 16.11 27.35 -0.11
CA ARG A 186 16.58 27.63 -1.47
C ARG A 186 15.79 28.80 -2.08
N LYS A 187 16.53 29.75 -2.66
CA LYS A 187 15.94 30.84 -3.44
C LYS A 187 15.57 30.36 -4.84
N GLY A 188 14.53 30.96 -5.42
CA GLY A 188 14.11 30.71 -6.81
C GLY A 188 13.34 29.41 -7.02
N VAL A 189 13.02 28.67 -5.95
CA VAL A 189 12.09 27.53 -6.02
C VAL A 189 10.69 28.05 -6.29
N LYS A 190 9.97 27.34 -7.18
CA LYS A 190 8.59 27.64 -7.53
C LYS A 190 7.70 26.43 -7.27
N PHE A 191 6.46 26.72 -6.91
CA PHE A 191 5.36 25.77 -6.98
C PHE A 191 4.97 25.48 -8.43
N HIS A 192 4.21 24.40 -8.64
CA HIS A 192 3.67 23.99 -9.94
C HIS A 192 2.84 25.07 -10.64
N ASN A 193 2.30 26.03 -9.89
CA ASN A 193 1.52 27.17 -10.38
C ASN A 193 2.35 28.45 -10.55
N ASP A 194 3.68 28.35 -10.60
CA ASP A 194 4.65 29.45 -10.71
C ASP A 194 4.78 30.39 -9.48
N LYS A 195 4.01 30.19 -8.40
CA LYS A 195 4.20 30.91 -7.13
C LYS A 195 5.60 30.63 -6.58
N GLN A 196 6.26 31.66 -6.03
CA GLN A 196 7.54 31.47 -5.34
C GLN A 196 7.34 30.77 -3.99
N PHE A 197 8.21 29.81 -3.68
CA PHE A 197 8.30 29.18 -2.37
C PHE A 197 9.08 30.06 -1.38
N THR A 198 8.54 30.22 -0.16
CA THR A 198 9.11 31.03 0.92
C THR A 198 8.94 30.38 2.29
N ALA A 199 9.55 30.96 3.32
CA ALA A 199 9.41 30.55 4.71
C ALA A 199 7.96 30.61 5.24
N HIS A 200 7.10 31.47 4.68
CA HIS A 200 5.68 31.52 5.05
C HIS A 200 4.94 30.23 4.64
N ASP A 201 5.30 29.62 3.51
CA ASP A 201 4.70 28.34 3.09
C ASP A 201 5.07 27.21 4.03
N VAL A 202 6.29 27.26 4.59
CA VAL A 202 6.76 26.31 5.61
C VAL A 202 5.97 26.50 6.90
N GLU A 203 5.85 27.74 7.38
CA GLU A 203 5.06 28.03 8.58
C GLU A 203 3.61 27.53 8.44
N LEU A 204 2.94 27.84 7.33
CA LEU A 204 1.56 27.42 7.07
C LEU A 204 1.43 25.90 6.96
N THR A 205 2.40 25.21 6.36
CA THR A 205 2.45 23.74 6.36
C THR A 205 2.46 23.19 7.78
N MET A 206 3.35 23.71 8.63
CA MET A 206 3.49 23.26 10.01
C MET A 206 2.23 23.57 10.83
N GLN A 207 1.63 24.75 10.62
CA GLN A 207 0.37 25.12 11.28
C GLN A 207 -0.77 24.19 10.89
N ARG A 208 -0.85 23.73 9.63
CA ARG A 208 -1.86 22.76 9.20
C ARG A 208 -1.68 21.41 9.90
N VAL A 209 -0.44 20.91 10.01
CA VAL A 209 -0.14 19.68 10.77
C VAL A 209 -0.63 19.81 12.22
N ILE A 210 -0.31 20.93 12.88
CA ILE A 210 -0.73 21.20 14.26
C ILE A 210 -2.25 21.36 14.36
N HIS A 211 -2.90 21.96 13.37
CA HIS A 211 -4.36 22.13 13.37
C HIS A 211 -5.10 20.81 13.22
N GLU A 212 -4.63 19.94 12.31
CA GLU A 212 -5.28 18.66 12.00
C GLU A 212 -5.10 17.64 13.14
N TYR A 213 -3.89 17.51 13.66
CA TYR A 213 -3.58 16.50 14.68
C TYR A 213 -3.61 17.05 16.11
N GLY A 214 -3.68 18.36 16.28
CA GLY A 214 -3.63 19.05 17.56
C GLY A 214 -2.22 19.23 18.11
N SER A 215 -2.13 19.92 19.26
CA SER A 215 -0.87 20.20 19.98
C SER A 215 -0.18 18.96 20.56
N SER A 216 -0.82 17.79 20.49
CA SER A 216 -0.30 16.52 20.98
C SER A 216 0.21 15.63 19.84
N PHE A 217 0.38 16.18 18.64
CA PHE A 217 1.04 15.47 17.55
C PHE A 217 2.48 15.16 17.96
N TRP A 218 2.79 13.88 18.09
CA TRP A 218 3.99 13.39 18.76
C TRP A 218 5.31 13.91 18.18
N GLN A 219 5.37 14.25 16.88
CA GLN A 219 6.55 14.82 16.22
C GLN A 219 6.74 16.32 16.52
N LEU A 220 5.68 17.03 16.93
CA LEU A 220 5.68 18.48 17.19
C LEU A 220 5.21 18.82 18.62
N GLU A 221 5.08 17.85 19.51
CA GLU A 221 4.45 18.03 20.82
C GLU A 221 5.14 19.10 21.67
N ASN A 222 6.46 19.28 21.47
CA ASN A 222 7.28 20.23 22.21
C ASN A 222 7.50 21.55 21.47
N LEU A 223 6.93 21.72 20.28
CA LEU A 223 7.09 22.94 19.48
C LEU A 223 6.38 24.12 20.16
N GLN A 224 7.13 25.14 20.52
CA GLN A 224 6.63 26.35 21.18
C GLN A 224 6.41 27.49 20.21
N HIS A 225 7.32 27.66 19.25
CA HIS A 225 7.29 28.81 18.35
C HIS A 225 7.88 28.49 16.98
N ILE A 226 7.23 29.01 15.95
CA ILE A 226 7.71 29.06 14.58
C ILE A 226 7.91 30.54 14.26
N GLU A 227 9.10 30.90 13.81
CA GLU A 227 9.49 32.28 13.49
C GLU A 227 9.96 32.34 12.04
N VAL A 228 9.24 33.08 11.20
CA VAL A 228 9.72 33.51 9.88
C VAL A 228 10.69 34.67 10.10
N VAL A 229 11.99 34.38 10.04
CA VAL A 229 13.05 35.39 10.25
C VAL A 229 13.15 36.31 9.03
N ASP A 230 13.08 35.72 7.84
CA ASP A 230 12.93 36.38 6.54
C ASP A 230 12.34 35.37 5.53
N ASP A 231 12.13 35.81 4.27
CA ASP A 231 11.52 34.98 3.21
C ASP A 231 12.21 33.63 2.98
N TYR A 232 13.48 33.47 3.38
CA TYR A 232 14.27 32.26 3.13
C TYR A 232 14.92 31.70 4.40
N THR A 233 14.49 32.14 5.58
CA THR A 233 15.01 31.67 6.86
C THR A 233 13.87 31.44 7.84
N ILE A 234 13.74 30.21 8.33
CA ILE A 234 12.73 29.84 9.31
C ILE A 234 13.37 29.22 10.54
N ARG A 235 12.86 29.58 11.72
CA ARG A 235 13.35 29.09 13.01
C ARG A 235 12.23 28.43 13.81
N PHE A 236 12.58 27.32 14.45
CA PHE A 236 11.71 26.55 15.33
C PHE A 236 12.29 26.52 16.73
N THR A 237 11.45 26.74 17.74
CA THR A 237 11.84 26.71 19.16
C THR A 237 11.01 25.69 19.91
N PHE A 238 11.67 24.86 20.72
CA PHE A 238 11.06 23.76 21.46
C PHE A 238 11.22 23.94 22.97
N SER A 239 10.29 23.36 23.74
CA SER A 239 10.32 23.38 25.22
C SER A 239 11.37 22.45 25.82
N GLN A 240 11.83 21.47 25.05
CA GLN A 240 12.88 20.51 25.43
C GLN A 240 13.71 20.11 24.20
N SER A 241 14.76 19.31 24.43
CA SER A 241 15.66 18.87 23.36
C SER A 241 14.94 18.02 22.33
N GLU A 242 15.07 18.38 21.05
CA GLU A 242 14.43 17.68 19.93
C GLU A 242 15.45 17.28 18.88
N TYR A 243 16.24 16.24 19.19
CA TYR A 243 17.34 15.76 18.32
C TYR A 243 16.84 15.18 16.99
N LEU A 244 15.61 14.68 16.95
CA LEU A 244 15.01 14.07 15.76
C LEU A 244 14.26 15.08 14.87
N PHE A 245 14.16 16.35 15.24
CA PHE A 245 13.29 17.31 14.54
C PHE A 245 13.60 17.41 13.04
N ALA A 246 14.87 17.61 12.65
CA ALA A 246 15.23 17.64 11.24
C ALA A 246 14.87 16.32 10.53
N ARG A 247 14.96 15.18 11.22
CA ARG A 247 14.59 13.88 10.65
C ARG A 247 13.08 13.77 10.46
N PHE A 248 12.26 14.24 11.42
CA PHE A 248 10.79 14.28 11.27
C PHE A 248 10.36 14.97 9.99
N LEU A 249 11.04 16.05 9.60
CA LEU A 249 10.73 16.81 8.38
C LEU A 249 10.96 16.04 7.06
N VAL A 250 11.39 14.78 7.09
CA VAL A 250 11.44 13.90 5.91
C VAL A 250 10.11 13.18 5.67
N ASP A 251 9.29 13.04 6.71
CA ASP A 251 7.97 12.42 6.65
C ASP A 251 7.08 13.19 5.67
N GLU A 252 6.32 12.46 4.85
CA GLU A 252 5.46 13.02 3.83
C GLU A 252 4.46 14.03 4.40
N LYS A 253 4.05 13.91 5.67
CA LYS A 253 3.16 14.88 6.34
C LYS A 253 3.71 16.31 6.33
N TYR A 254 5.02 16.48 6.20
CA TYR A 254 5.71 17.78 6.10
C TYR A 254 6.00 18.22 4.67
N THR A 255 5.38 17.58 3.67
CA THR A 255 5.44 18.02 2.28
C THR A 255 4.86 19.43 2.17
N ILE A 256 5.66 20.35 1.61
CA ILE A 256 5.23 21.73 1.44
C ILE A 256 4.24 21.82 0.28
N VAL A 257 3.09 22.42 0.54
CA VAL A 257 2.04 22.71 -0.45
C VAL A 257 1.79 24.22 -0.50
N ASP A 258 1.18 24.69 -1.59
CA ASP A 258 0.80 26.11 -1.70
C ASP A 258 -0.44 26.42 -0.84
N TYR A 259 -0.26 27.26 0.18
CA TYR A 259 -1.33 27.66 1.11
C TYR A 259 -2.05 28.96 0.74
N ASP A 260 -1.68 29.61 -0.36
CA ASP A 260 -2.47 30.74 -0.89
C ASP A 260 -3.80 30.22 -1.50
N ILE A 261 -3.89 28.91 -1.72
CA ILE A 261 -5.06 28.22 -2.24
C ILE A 261 -5.52 27.13 -1.26
N PRO A 262 -6.84 26.85 -1.16
CA PRO A 262 -7.31 25.69 -0.42
C PRO A 262 -6.71 24.41 -1.00
N PHE A 263 -6.18 23.54 -0.13
CA PHE A 263 -5.64 22.26 -0.57
C PHE A 263 -6.74 21.39 -1.19
N ASP A 264 -6.50 20.93 -2.42
CA ASP A 264 -7.37 20.01 -3.15
C ASP A 264 -6.54 18.81 -3.64
N PRO A 265 -6.77 17.59 -3.12
CA PRO A 265 -6.09 16.38 -3.58
C PRO A 265 -6.27 16.08 -5.08
N GLY A 266 -7.32 16.61 -5.72
CA GLY A 266 -7.57 16.50 -7.16
C GLY A 266 -6.87 17.56 -8.01
N HIS A 267 -6.44 18.66 -7.40
CA HIS A 267 -5.69 19.76 -8.01
C HIS A 267 -4.46 20.08 -7.19
N TRP A 268 -3.62 19.06 -7.00
CA TRP A 268 -2.47 19.10 -6.12
C TRP A 268 -1.40 20.07 -6.64
N VAL A 269 -0.97 21.02 -5.81
CA VAL A 269 0.08 22.02 -6.11
C VAL A 269 1.18 21.96 -5.06
N GLY A 270 2.40 21.69 -5.50
CA GLY A 270 3.59 21.66 -4.66
C GLY A 270 4.84 21.98 -5.46
N THR A 271 6.00 21.51 -5.03
CA THR A 271 7.30 21.87 -5.62
C THR A 271 8.00 20.72 -6.35
N GLY A 272 7.40 19.52 -6.34
CA GLY A 272 8.06 18.27 -6.74
C GLY A 272 8.39 18.16 -8.23
N PRO A 273 9.14 17.11 -8.60
CA PRO A 273 9.62 16.86 -9.96
C PRO A 273 8.50 16.47 -10.94
N PHE A 274 7.33 16.08 -10.46
CA PHE A 274 6.14 15.84 -11.27
C PHE A 274 4.96 16.71 -10.80
N MET A 275 4.01 16.93 -11.71
CA MET A 275 2.73 17.60 -11.47
C MET A 275 1.57 16.63 -11.70
N LEU A 276 0.56 16.68 -10.85
CA LEU A 276 -0.64 15.86 -11.02
C LEU A 276 -1.39 16.28 -12.30
N LYS A 277 -1.67 15.32 -13.19
CA LYS A 277 -2.44 15.55 -14.42
C LYS A 277 -3.85 14.97 -14.35
N SER A 278 -4.00 13.78 -13.75
CA SER A 278 -5.30 13.11 -13.63
C SER A 278 -5.30 12.17 -12.43
N ASN A 279 -6.38 12.15 -11.65
CA ASN A 279 -6.64 11.13 -10.64
C ASN A 279 -8.11 10.69 -10.73
N THR A 280 -8.37 9.66 -11.52
CA THR A 280 -9.70 9.06 -11.68
C THR A 280 -9.69 7.61 -11.21
N PRO A 281 -10.84 6.99 -10.94
CA PRO A 281 -10.91 5.57 -10.57
C PRO A 281 -10.31 4.59 -11.60
N LYS A 282 -10.01 5.05 -12.81
CA LYS A 282 -9.46 4.21 -13.90
C LYS A 282 -8.05 4.59 -14.30
N VAL A 283 -7.69 5.86 -14.19
CA VAL A 283 -6.42 6.39 -14.66
C VAL A 283 -5.91 7.41 -13.65
N PHE A 284 -4.71 7.18 -13.17
CA PHE A 284 -3.88 8.18 -12.51
C PHE A 284 -2.77 8.59 -13.49
N SER A 285 -2.43 9.87 -13.57
CA SER A 285 -1.28 10.33 -14.35
C SER A 285 -0.64 11.58 -13.78
N MET A 286 0.68 11.65 -13.94
CA MET A 286 1.52 12.78 -13.59
C MET A 286 2.50 13.10 -14.72
N VAL A 287 2.90 14.37 -14.82
CA VAL A 287 3.79 14.88 -15.88
C VAL A 287 4.99 15.59 -15.29
N ALA A 288 6.14 15.55 -15.95
CA ALA A 288 7.36 16.19 -15.46
C ALA A 288 7.15 17.71 -15.26
N ASN A 289 7.68 18.22 -14.15
CA ASN A 289 7.73 19.65 -13.85
C ASN A 289 8.95 20.28 -14.55
N GLU A 290 8.70 21.02 -15.63
CA GLU A 290 9.75 21.70 -16.40
C GLU A 290 10.52 22.75 -15.60
N ASN A 291 9.91 23.30 -14.54
CA ASN A 291 10.48 24.34 -13.70
C ASN A 291 10.99 23.79 -12.35
N TYR A 292 11.20 22.48 -12.24
CA TYR A 292 11.71 21.87 -11.02
C TYR A 292 13.10 22.45 -10.65
N PHE A 293 13.30 22.79 -9.38
CA PHE A 293 14.53 23.45 -8.93
C PHE A 293 15.77 22.54 -8.93
N GLY A 294 15.55 21.21 -8.92
CA GLY A 294 16.59 20.21 -9.08
C GLY A 294 16.73 19.75 -10.53
N PHE A 295 17.23 18.54 -10.75
CA PHE A 295 17.19 17.93 -12.07
C PHE A 295 15.75 17.55 -12.43
N ARG A 296 15.29 18.01 -13.60
CA ARG A 296 14.03 17.59 -14.21
C ARG A 296 13.99 16.07 -14.32
N ALA A 297 12.84 15.47 -14.02
CA ALA A 297 12.62 14.06 -14.28
C ALA A 297 12.92 13.71 -15.74
N LEU A 298 13.52 12.53 -15.96
CA LEU A 298 13.88 12.07 -17.31
C LEU A 298 12.67 11.44 -18.02
N VAL A 299 11.75 10.84 -17.26
CA VAL A 299 10.43 10.43 -17.76
C VAL A 299 9.50 11.63 -17.82
N ASP A 300 8.80 11.80 -18.94
CA ASP A 300 7.88 12.93 -19.13
C ASP A 300 6.50 12.70 -18.55
N VAL A 301 6.01 11.46 -18.60
CA VAL A 301 4.67 11.08 -18.12
C VAL A 301 4.70 9.72 -17.45
N VAL A 302 4.09 9.62 -16.27
CA VAL A 302 3.81 8.33 -15.61
C VAL A 302 2.29 8.15 -15.52
N GLU A 303 1.78 7.00 -15.95
CA GLU A 303 0.36 6.66 -15.90
C GLU A 303 0.12 5.32 -15.21
N TYR A 304 -0.89 5.27 -14.34
CA TYR A 304 -1.44 4.02 -13.82
C TYR A 304 -2.81 3.77 -14.41
N HIS A 305 -2.96 2.63 -15.08
CA HIS A 305 -4.23 2.15 -15.59
C HIS A 305 -4.77 1.09 -14.62
N VAL A 306 -5.89 1.41 -13.99
CA VAL A 306 -6.49 0.56 -12.95
C VAL A 306 -7.20 -0.61 -13.59
N ALA A 307 -6.73 -1.80 -13.22
CA ALA A 307 -7.31 -3.08 -13.53
C ALA A 307 -8.41 -3.39 -12.50
N ASP A 308 -9.59 -3.81 -12.96
CA ASP A 308 -10.71 -4.20 -12.09
C ASP A 308 -10.46 -5.63 -11.59
N LEU A 309 -9.68 -5.78 -10.51
CA LEU A 309 -9.11 -7.07 -10.09
C LEU A 309 -9.61 -7.61 -8.73
N PRO A 310 -10.85 -8.13 -8.63
CA PRO A 310 -11.20 -8.98 -7.49
C PRO A 310 -10.68 -10.43 -7.62
N LYS A 311 -10.24 -10.88 -8.81
CA LYS A 311 -10.13 -12.32 -9.11
C LYS A 311 -8.76 -12.83 -9.56
N ILE A 312 -7.80 -11.97 -9.86
CA ILE A 312 -6.53 -12.37 -10.50
C ILE A 312 -5.38 -11.47 -10.02
N ALA A 313 -5.24 -11.29 -8.70
CA ALA A 313 -4.07 -10.63 -8.15
C ALA A 313 -2.78 -11.44 -8.38
N ASP A 314 -2.87 -12.77 -8.53
CA ASP A 314 -1.67 -13.62 -8.68
C ASP A 314 -1.31 -14.02 -10.12
N LYS A 315 -2.25 -14.04 -11.09
CA LYS A 315 -1.91 -14.51 -12.47
C LYS A 315 -1.46 -13.42 -13.44
N ILE A 316 -1.54 -12.13 -13.08
CA ILE A 316 -1.19 -11.01 -13.99
C ILE A 316 -0.19 -10.07 -13.31
N TYR A 317 0.73 -10.61 -12.51
CA TYR A 317 1.81 -9.79 -11.96
C TYR A 317 3.15 -9.98 -12.65
N ASN A 318 3.39 -11.09 -13.36
CA ASN A 318 4.62 -11.27 -14.12
C ASN A 318 4.43 -10.78 -15.56
N PRO A 319 5.01 -9.64 -15.96
CA PRO A 319 4.93 -9.17 -17.34
C PRO A 319 5.54 -10.16 -18.33
N ASN A 320 6.46 -11.03 -17.88
CA ASN A 320 7.05 -12.08 -18.71
C ASN A 320 6.02 -13.13 -19.16
N ASP A 321 4.82 -13.19 -18.56
CA ASP A 321 3.76 -14.12 -19.00
C ASP A 321 3.06 -13.65 -20.29
N PHE A 322 3.21 -12.38 -20.65
CA PHE A 322 2.52 -11.76 -21.79
C PHE A 322 3.39 -10.81 -22.63
N SER A 323 4.67 -10.66 -22.28
CA SER A 323 5.65 -9.85 -22.99
C SER A 323 6.84 -10.71 -23.42
N ASP A 324 7.36 -10.45 -24.61
CA ASP A 324 8.63 -11.00 -25.09
C ASP A 324 9.83 -10.21 -24.52
N VAL A 325 9.55 -9.08 -23.84
CA VAL A 325 10.54 -8.29 -23.11
C VAL A 325 10.84 -8.99 -21.78
N GLU A 326 12.11 -9.27 -21.53
CA GLU A 326 12.55 -9.87 -20.28
C GLU A 326 12.62 -8.78 -19.20
N TYR A 327 11.62 -8.73 -18.32
CA TYR A 327 11.57 -7.79 -17.21
C TYR A 327 12.62 -8.16 -16.18
N GLN A 328 13.31 -7.16 -15.64
CA GLN A 328 14.18 -7.38 -14.50
C GLN A 328 13.31 -7.63 -13.28
N THR A 329 13.43 -8.85 -12.72
CA THR A 329 12.85 -9.17 -11.43
C THR A 329 13.72 -8.60 -10.32
N ILE A 330 13.15 -7.69 -9.53
CA ILE A 330 13.75 -7.19 -8.30
C ILE A 330 13.04 -7.85 -7.14
N ILE A 331 13.80 -8.60 -6.34
CA ILE A 331 13.33 -9.22 -5.10
C ILE A 331 13.91 -8.41 -3.94
N LYS A 332 13.05 -7.87 -3.08
CA LYS A 332 13.48 -7.06 -1.94
C LYS A 332 12.74 -7.46 -0.66
N GLU A 333 13.49 -7.65 0.43
CA GLU A 333 12.91 -7.79 1.78
C GLU A 333 12.40 -6.41 2.24
N ASN A 334 11.15 -6.35 2.71
CA ASN A 334 10.59 -5.15 3.32
C ASN A 334 11.31 -4.86 4.64
N LYS A 335 11.53 -3.57 4.93
CA LYS A 335 12.22 -3.14 6.16
C LYS A 335 11.43 -3.39 7.45
N GLY A 336 10.10 -3.34 7.38
CA GLY A 336 9.21 -3.60 8.51
C GLY A 336 8.87 -5.08 8.64
N ALA A 337 7.70 -5.36 9.23
CA ALA A 337 7.24 -6.71 9.47
C ALA A 337 5.73 -6.86 9.23
N GLU A 338 5.33 -8.07 8.88
CA GLU A 338 3.97 -8.54 9.05
C GLU A 338 3.73 -8.94 10.51
N PHE A 339 2.56 -8.62 11.01
CA PHE A 339 2.20 -8.84 12.40
C PHE A 339 0.71 -9.10 12.61
N ILE A 340 0.41 -9.62 13.80
CA ILE A 340 -0.94 -9.74 14.34
C ILE A 340 -0.96 -8.99 15.65
N ILE A 341 -1.91 -8.08 15.82
CA ILE A 341 -2.07 -7.28 17.04
C ILE A 341 -3.37 -7.62 17.76
N ALA A 342 -3.29 -7.77 19.08
CA ALA A 342 -4.42 -8.00 19.97
C ALA A 342 -5.11 -6.69 20.33
N ASN A 343 -6.44 -6.69 20.20
CA ASN A 343 -7.27 -5.54 20.54
C ASN A 343 -7.59 -5.51 22.03
N MET A 344 -6.90 -4.65 22.76
CA MET A 344 -7.06 -4.52 24.22
C MET A 344 -8.30 -3.71 24.62
N HIS A 345 -9.03 -3.11 23.69
CA HIS A 345 -10.31 -2.45 23.96
C HIS A 345 -11.48 -3.43 24.12
N ARG A 346 -11.38 -4.65 23.56
CA ARG A 346 -12.48 -5.61 23.60
C ARG A 346 -12.53 -6.36 24.92
N ASN A 347 -13.70 -6.32 25.57
CA ASN A 347 -13.98 -7.13 26.74
C ASN A 347 -14.40 -8.56 26.33
N THR A 348 -13.46 -9.29 25.73
CA THR A 348 -13.61 -10.68 25.28
C THR A 348 -12.47 -11.52 25.86
N ILE A 349 -12.41 -12.80 25.49
CA ILE A 349 -11.37 -13.71 25.99
C ILE A 349 -9.94 -13.31 25.56
N ILE A 350 -9.78 -12.37 24.63
CA ILE A 350 -8.45 -11.84 24.23
C ILE A 350 -7.73 -11.12 25.37
N GLN A 351 -8.44 -10.66 26.40
CA GLN A 351 -7.86 -10.04 27.59
C GLN A 351 -7.01 -11.02 28.41
N ASP A 352 -7.31 -12.33 28.33
CA ASP A 352 -6.55 -13.36 29.01
C ASP A 352 -5.17 -13.54 28.34
N ILE A 353 -4.11 -13.24 29.09
CA ILE A 353 -2.73 -13.34 28.59
C ILE A 353 -2.38 -14.75 28.13
N HIS A 354 -2.94 -15.79 28.75
CA HIS A 354 -2.65 -17.18 28.38
C HIS A 354 -3.35 -17.59 27.08
N VAL A 355 -4.45 -16.92 26.70
CA VAL A 355 -5.02 -17.08 25.35
C VAL A 355 -4.13 -16.45 24.30
N ARG A 356 -3.59 -15.25 24.56
CA ARG A 356 -2.64 -14.60 23.64
C ARG A 356 -1.33 -15.39 23.53
N GLU A 357 -0.81 -15.90 24.64
CA GLU A 357 0.34 -16.82 24.70
C GLU A 357 0.09 -18.08 23.86
N ALA A 358 -1.09 -18.70 24.00
CA ALA A 358 -1.45 -19.88 23.22
C ALA A 358 -1.46 -19.60 21.71
N LEU A 359 -1.98 -18.45 21.29
CA LEU A 359 -1.96 -18.02 19.89
C LEU A 359 -0.53 -17.72 19.41
N TYR A 360 0.28 -17.04 20.22
CA TYR A 360 1.69 -16.78 19.90
C TYR A 360 2.46 -18.08 19.63
N GLU A 361 2.31 -19.08 20.50
CA GLU A 361 2.96 -20.40 20.36
C GLU A 361 2.43 -21.23 19.18
N LEU A 362 1.17 -21.02 18.80
CA LEU A 362 0.53 -21.75 17.70
C LEU A 362 0.87 -21.18 16.32
N ILE A 363 1.03 -19.85 16.23
CA ILE A 363 1.24 -19.14 14.97
C ILE A 363 2.74 -19.17 14.63
N ASP A 364 3.15 -20.27 14.02
CA ASP A 364 4.51 -20.51 13.56
C ASP A 364 4.64 -20.18 12.06
N ALA A 365 5.31 -19.06 11.76
CA ALA A 365 5.51 -18.56 10.40
C ALA A 365 6.31 -19.52 9.50
N THR A 366 7.06 -20.48 10.08
CA THR A 366 7.80 -21.48 9.30
C THR A 366 6.92 -22.65 8.83
N LYS A 367 5.71 -22.78 9.38
CA LYS A 367 4.83 -23.95 9.18
C LYS A 367 3.49 -23.61 8.56
N LEU A 368 3.02 -22.37 8.69
CA LEU A 368 1.72 -21.94 8.18
C LEU A 368 1.82 -21.42 6.75
N ASN A 369 0.80 -21.72 5.95
CA ASN A 369 0.72 -21.28 4.55
C ASN A 369 0.32 -19.80 4.45
N GLY A 370 0.57 -19.18 3.29
CA GLY A 370 0.19 -17.79 3.00
C GLY A 370 1.17 -16.75 3.53
N LEU A 371 2.41 -17.16 3.82
CA LEU A 371 3.50 -16.30 4.28
C LEU A 371 4.71 -16.49 3.36
N HIS A 372 5.23 -15.38 2.82
CA HIS A 372 6.40 -15.38 1.92
C HIS A 372 7.45 -14.39 2.43
N GLY A 373 8.51 -14.90 3.03
CA GLY A 373 9.56 -14.07 3.61
C GLY A 373 10.34 -14.79 4.69
N ARG A 374 11.16 -14.04 5.43
CA ARG A 374 11.93 -14.57 6.55
C ARG A 374 11.12 -14.46 7.85
N PRO A 375 11.09 -15.50 8.72
CA PRO A 375 10.41 -15.40 10.00
C PRO A 375 10.87 -14.20 10.84
N ALA A 376 9.91 -13.44 11.35
CA ALA A 376 10.16 -12.27 12.19
C ALA A 376 9.88 -12.59 13.66
N SER A 377 10.73 -12.08 14.55
CA SER A 377 10.48 -12.03 16.00
C SER A 377 10.58 -10.61 16.58
N HIS A 378 11.07 -9.65 15.80
CA HIS A 378 11.14 -8.23 16.10
C HIS A 378 10.72 -7.42 14.87
N TYR A 379 10.49 -6.11 15.04
CA TYR A 379 10.13 -5.22 13.93
C TYR A 379 11.21 -5.18 12.84
N PHE A 380 12.48 -5.10 13.23
CA PHE A 380 13.59 -5.08 12.29
C PHE A 380 14.16 -6.45 11.99
N ALA A 381 14.56 -6.58 10.73
CA ALA A 381 15.16 -7.75 10.14
C ALA A 381 16.39 -8.25 10.92
N GLU A 382 17.28 -7.33 11.32
CA GLU A 382 18.58 -7.66 11.91
C GLU A 382 18.47 -8.17 13.36
N ASP A 383 17.37 -7.85 14.03
CA ASP A 383 17.06 -8.24 15.42
C ASP A 383 16.22 -9.51 15.50
N SER A 384 15.66 -9.95 14.36
CA SER A 384 14.83 -11.15 14.29
C SER A 384 15.63 -12.45 14.29
N VAL A 385 15.25 -13.35 15.19
CA VAL A 385 15.62 -14.77 15.22
C VAL A 385 14.40 -15.65 14.94
N VAL A 386 14.63 -16.87 14.44
CA VAL A 386 13.55 -17.86 14.27
C VAL A 386 13.10 -18.34 15.64
N ALA A 387 11.92 -17.91 16.09
CA ALA A 387 11.33 -18.36 17.33
C ALA A 387 10.98 -19.86 17.24
N MET A 388 11.53 -20.67 18.15
CA MET A 388 11.08 -22.05 18.31
C MET A 388 9.69 -22.01 18.92
N LYS A 389 8.65 -22.37 18.18
CA LYS A 389 7.24 -22.39 18.61
C LYS A 389 6.67 -23.82 18.61
N SER A 390 5.69 -24.10 19.48
CA SER A 390 5.17 -25.46 19.69
C SER A 390 3.66 -25.50 19.94
N VAL A 391 2.99 -26.45 19.29
CA VAL A 391 1.56 -26.74 19.50
C VAL A 391 1.31 -27.25 20.94
N GLU A 392 2.26 -27.96 21.52
CA GLU A 392 2.20 -28.45 22.90
C GLU A 392 2.22 -27.28 23.89
N ARG A 393 3.15 -26.33 23.74
CA ARG A 393 3.17 -25.12 24.58
C ARG A 393 1.93 -24.27 24.39
N ALA A 394 1.39 -24.19 23.17
CA ALA A 394 0.11 -23.53 22.92
C ALA A 394 -1.03 -24.18 23.73
N LYS A 395 -1.10 -25.52 23.77
CA LYS A 395 -2.09 -26.25 24.59
C LYS A 395 -1.87 -26.05 26.09
N GLU A 396 -0.63 -25.97 26.54
CA GLU A 396 -0.28 -25.74 27.95
C GLU A 396 -0.64 -24.32 28.41
N ALA A 397 -0.41 -23.31 27.56
CA ALA A 397 -0.90 -21.96 27.77
C ALA A 397 -2.43 -21.95 27.83
N LEU A 398 -3.12 -22.58 26.87
CA LEU A 398 -4.58 -22.62 26.85
C LEU A 398 -5.18 -23.30 28.09
N LYS A 399 -4.52 -24.29 28.68
CA LYS A 399 -4.96 -24.92 29.95
C LYS A 399 -4.87 -23.99 31.17
N ARG A 400 -3.99 -22.97 31.12
CA ARG A 400 -3.82 -21.97 32.17
C ARG A 400 -4.78 -20.79 32.01
N SER A 401 -5.47 -20.68 30.88
CA SER A 401 -6.41 -19.59 30.61
C SER A 401 -7.81 -19.89 31.12
N ASN A 402 -8.66 -18.85 31.09
CA ASN A 402 -10.09 -18.96 31.35
C ASN A 402 -10.93 -19.28 30.10
N TYR A 403 -10.30 -19.73 28.99
CA TYR A 403 -11.00 -20.02 27.74
C TYR A 403 -12.00 -21.17 27.90
N ALA A 404 -13.27 -20.90 27.59
CA ALA A 404 -14.38 -21.82 27.77
C ALA A 404 -15.06 -22.23 26.45
N GLY A 405 -14.47 -21.87 25.30
CA GLY A 405 -15.00 -22.20 23.97
C GLY A 405 -15.56 -21.01 23.20
N GLU A 406 -15.32 -19.79 23.68
CA GLU A 406 -15.70 -18.54 23.01
C GLU A 406 -15.12 -18.47 21.59
N SER A 407 -15.78 -17.73 20.70
CA SER A 407 -15.22 -17.44 19.39
C SER A 407 -14.37 -16.17 19.46
N LEU A 408 -13.13 -16.25 19.02
CA LEU A 408 -12.29 -15.09 18.72
C LEU A 408 -12.54 -14.62 17.29
N THR A 409 -12.62 -13.31 17.08
CA THR A 409 -12.73 -12.70 15.75
C THR A 409 -11.37 -12.19 15.29
N VAL A 410 -10.89 -12.71 14.16
CA VAL A 410 -9.64 -12.27 13.52
C VAL A 410 -9.99 -11.50 12.25
N ALA A 411 -9.49 -10.27 12.13
CA ALA A 411 -9.65 -9.45 10.94
C ALA A 411 -8.51 -9.68 9.95
N VAL A 412 -8.87 -9.97 8.70
CA VAL A 412 -7.97 -10.28 7.60
C VAL A 412 -8.14 -9.27 6.48
N LEU A 413 -7.04 -8.75 5.94
CA LEU A 413 -7.09 -7.80 4.84
C LEU A 413 -7.65 -8.48 3.57
N ALA A 414 -8.77 -7.96 3.07
CA ALA A 414 -9.46 -8.46 1.89
C ALA A 414 -8.64 -8.16 0.62
N LEU A 415 -8.87 -8.93 -0.43
CA LEU A 415 -8.21 -8.79 -1.75
C LEU A 415 -6.71 -9.18 -1.78
N PHE A 416 -6.11 -9.56 -0.65
CA PHE A 416 -4.78 -10.16 -0.58
C PHE A 416 -4.90 -11.65 -0.30
N ILE A 417 -4.67 -12.47 -1.32
CA ILE A 417 -4.86 -13.93 -1.26
C ILE A 417 -3.96 -14.62 -0.24
N ASP A 418 -2.73 -14.13 -0.06
CA ASP A 418 -1.81 -14.63 0.96
C ASP A 418 -2.37 -14.37 2.37
N ALA A 419 -2.88 -13.16 2.63
CA ALA A 419 -3.52 -12.84 3.91
C ALA A 419 -4.75 -13.72 4.17
N VAL A 420 -5.60 -13.96 3.16
CA VAL A 420 -6.76 -14.86 3.25
C VAL A 420 -6.32 -16.30 3.55
N THR A 421 -5.33 -16.79 2.81
CA THR A 421 -4.76 -18.13 2.97
C THR A 421 -4.17 -18.31 4.37
N PHE A 422 -3.46 -17.30 4.86
CA PHE A 422 -2.86 -17.31 6.18
C PHE A 422 -3.92 -17.26 7.29
N GLY A 423 -4.97 -16.44 7.15
CA GLY A 423 -6.11 -16.42 8.06
C GLY A 423 -6.82 -17.77 8.18
N ASP A 424 -7.03 -18.46 7.05
CA ASP A 424 -7.58 -19.82 7.04
C ASP A 424 -6.64 -20.85 7.68
N ALA A 425 -5.32 -20.71 7.48
CA ALA A 425 -4.31 -21.54 8.13
C ALA A 425 -4.32 -21.37 9.65
N ILE A 426 -4.39 -20.13 10.16
CA ILE A 426 -4.52 -19.81 11.59
C ILE A 426 -5.80 -20.42 12.15
N LYS A 427 -6.95 -20.23 11.48
CA LYS A 427 -8.24 -20.78 11.90
C LYS A 427 -8.19 -22.31 12.03
N LYS A 428 -7.57 -22.99 11.06
CA LYS A 428 -7.38 -24.44 11.09
C LYS A 428 -6.46 -24.88 12.23
N ALA A 429 -5.35 -24.17 12.45
CA ALA A 429 -4.42 -24.45 13.54
C ALA A 429 -5.09 -24.25 14.91
N ALA A 430 -5.79 -23.13 15.12
CA ALA A 430 -6.55 -22.82 16.34
C ALA A 430 -7.58 -23.91 16.67
N LYS A 431 -8.32 -24.37 15.66
CA LYS A 431 -9.30 -25.46 15.82
C LYS A 431 -8.65 -26.76 16.31
N SER A 432 -7.39 -27.04 15.94
CA SER A 432 -6.68 -28.25 16.37
C SER A 432 -6.36 -28.28 17.88
N ILE A 433 -6.38 -27.13 18.54
CA ILE A 433 -6.18 -27.00 20.00
C ILE A 433 -7.45 -26.61 20.75
N GLY A 434 -8.60 -26.51 20.05
CA GLY A 434 -9.91 -26.19 20.64
C GLY A 434 -10.31 -24.72 20.62
N ILE A 435 -9.50 -23.84 20.01
CA ILE A 435 -9.83 -22.41 19.86
C ILE A 435 -10.76 -22.21 18.64
N ASN A 436 -11.87 -21.52 18.85
CA ASN A 436 -12.82 -21.17 17.80
C ASN A 436 -12.45 -19.80 17.21
N ILE A 437 -12.20 -19.75 15.90
CA ILE A 437 -11.91 -18.50 15.18
C ILE A 437 -12.99 -18.21 14.15
N ASN A 438 -13.52 -17.00 14.22
CA ASN A 438 -14.31 -16.36 13.17
C ASN A 438 -13.43 -15.39 12.39
N LEU A 439 -13.41 -15.49 11.07
CA LEU A 439 -12.68 -14.54 10.22
C LEU A 439 -13.64 -13.45 9.76
N ILE A 440 -13.24 -12.20 9.89
CA ILE A 440 -13.88 -11.07 9.21
C ILE A 440 -12.87 -10.47 8.23
N TYR A 441 -13.37 -9.86 7.17
CA TYR A 441 -12.55 -9.29 6.12
C TYR A 441 -12.73 -7.78 6.09
N TYR A 442 -11.64 -7.05 5.91
CA TYR A 442 -11.63 -5.59 5.91
C TYR A 442 -10.79 -5.07 4.74
N SER A 443 -11.06 -3.86 4.27
CA SER A 443 -10.23 -3.18 3.26
C SER A 443 -9.76 -1.81 3.73
N PHE A 444 -8.76 -1.25 3.06
CA PHE A 444 -8.32 0.12 3.32
C PHE A 444 -9.40 1.13 2.91
N GLU A 445 -10.17 0.81 1.87
CA GLU A 445 -11.17 1.68 1.27
C GLU A 445 -12.44 1.83 2.12
N SER A 446 -12.76 0.85 2.98
CA SER A 446 -14.03 0.82 3.73
C SER A 446 -13.88 0.79 5.24
N GLU A 447 -13.08 -0.11 5.81
CA GLU A 447 -13.08 -0.34 7.25
C GLU A 447 -11.87 0.27 7.96
N TYR A 448 -10.68 0.26 7.33
CA TYR A 448 -9.42 0.53 8.04
C TYR A 448 -9.38 1.92 8.70
N TYR A 449 -9.84 2.96 8.01
CA TYR A 449 -9.85 4.34 8.51
C TYR A 449 -11.05 4.69 9.38
N THR A 450 -11.82 3.69 9.81
CA THR A 450 -12.96 3.85 10.72
C THR A 450 -12.68 3.13 12.04
N ASP A 451 -13.58 3.26 13.02
CA ASP A 451 -13.52 2.52 14.28
C ASP A 451 -14.04 1.06 14.18
N TYR A 452 -14.22 0.56 12.96
CA TYR A 452 -14.78 -0.77 12.71
C TYR A 452 -13.92 -1.88 13.32
N LEU A 453 -12.59 -1.85 13.14
CA LEU A 453 -11.70 -2.91 13.60
C LEU A 453 -11.67 -2.98 15.13
N GLU A 454 -11.57 -1.83 15.78
CA GLU A 454 -11.57 -1.65 17.23
C GLU A 454 -12.85 -2.21 17.87
N LYS A 455 -13.99 -2.06 17.20
CA LYS A 455 -15.29 -2.55 17.68
C LYS A 455 -15.54 -4.03 17.40
N ASN A 456 -14.99 -4.57 16.31
CA ASN A 456 -15.44 -5.87 15.76
C ASN A 456 -14.38 -6.99 15.77
N ALA A 457 -13.09 -6.68 15.94
CA ALA A 457 -12.01 -7.65 15.86
C ALA A 457 -11.26 -7.82 17.19
N ASP A 458 -11.03 -9.07 17.61
CA ASP A 458 -10.16 -9.38 18.76
C ASP A 458 -8.68 -9.32 18.35
N LEU A 459 -8.38 -9.69 17.11
CA LEU A 459 -7.04 -9.68 16.52
C LEU A 459 -7.12 -9.08 15.11
N VAL A 460 -6.10 -8.31 14.72
CA VAL A 460 -6.01 -7.74 13.37
C VAL A 460 -4.67 -8.12 12.76
N MET A 461 -4.72 -8.66 11.52
CA MET A 461 -3.54 -8.97 10.72
C MET A 461 -3.22 -7.79 9.80
N LEU A 462 -1.96 -7.35 9.77
CA LEU A 462 -1.50 -6.28 8.90
C LEU A 462 0.02 -6.38 8.66
N ALA A 463 0.51 -5.65 7.66
CA ALA A 463 1.94 -5.42 7.42
C ALA A 463 2.26 -3.94 7.62
N ASP A 464 3.39 -3.65 8.28
CA ASP A 464 3.97 -2.31 8.25
C ASP A 464 5.14 -2.27 7.26
N ILE A 465 5.12 -1.29 6.35
CA ILE A 465 6.12 -1.12 5.29
C ILE A 465 6.60 0.34 5.36
N PRO A 466 7.66 0.63 6.14
CA PRO A 466 8.07 2.00 6.36
C PRO A 466 8.66 2.62 5.10
N VAL A 467 8.33 3.89 4.86
CA VAL A 467 8.93 4.75 3.82
C VAL A 467 10.13 5.55 4.31
N ASN A 468 10.29 5.63 5.62
CA ASN A 468 11.32 6.41 6.31
C ASN A 468 12.54 5.53 6.67
N ASP A 469 13.58 6.13 7.23
CA ASP A 469 14.70 5.36 7.78
C ASP A 469 14.31 4.62 9.05
N ASP A 470 15.22 3.78 9.54
CA ASP A 470 14.93 2.87 10.65
C ASP A 470 14.58 3.61 11.95
N ALA A 471 15.17 4.80 12.21
CA ALA A 471 14.85 5.55 13.43
C ALA A 471 13.40 6.07 13.43
N LEU A 472 12.89 6.52 12.27
CA LEU A 472 11.51 6.97 12.16
C LEU A 472 10.53 5.84 11.93
N ALA A 473 10.92 4.81 11.18
CA ALA A 473 10.09 3.67 10.84
C ALA A 473 9.45 3.05 12.08
N TYR A 474 10.29 2.72 13.08
CA TYR A 474 9.79 2.12 14.30
C TYR A 474 8.97 3.09 15.14
N LEU A 475 9.44 4.33 15.26
CA LEU A 475 8.77 5.35 16.05
C LEU A 475 7.36 5.63 15.51
N GLU A 476 7.23 5.76 14.19
CA GLU A 476 5.94 5.89 13.52
C GLU A 476 5.06 4.66 13.76
N PHE A 477 5.62 3.44 13.60
CA PHE A 477 4.89 2.19 13.82
C PHE A 477 4.22 2.11 15.20
N VAL A 478 4.91 2.57 16.26
CA VAL A 478 4.39 2.47 17.64
C VAL A 478 3.72 3.73 18.18
N GLU A 479 4.02 4.92 17.67
CA GLU A 479 3.54 6.21 18.20
C GLU A 479 2.45 6.86 17.33
N ASN A 480 2.34 6.50 16.04
CA ASN A 480 1.35 7.10 15.15
C ASN A 480 -0.08 6.70 15.56
N PRO A 481 -0.96 7.67 15.91
CA PRO A 481 -2.30 7.39 16.41
C PRO A 481 -3.22 6.74 15.38
N SER A 482 -2.89 6.82 14.09
CA SER A 482 -3.63 6.19 13.00
C SER A 482 -3.26 4.72 12.76
N LEU A 483 -2.14 4.26 13.33
CA LEU A 483 -1.64 2.89 13.19
C LEU A 483 -2.15 1.98 14.29
N LEU A 484 -2.17 0.68 14.01
CA LEU A 484 -2.86 -0.30 14.85
C LEU A 484 -2.26 -0.41 16.26
N VAL A 485 -0.95 -0.20 16.45
CA VAL A 485 -0.33 -0.24 17.79
C VAL A 485 -1.03 0.74 18.73
N GLN A 486 -1.15 2.00 18.32
CA GLN A 486 -1.88 3.00 19.10
C GLN A 486 -3.38 2.73 19.15
N ARG A 487 -3.98 2.24 18.06
CA ARG A 487 -5.44 2.03 18.02
C ARG A 487 -5.92 0.85 18.87
N MET A 488 -5.06 -0.13 19.13
CA MET A 488 -5.42 -1.38 19.82
C MET A 488 -5.05 -1.40 21.31
N LEU A 489 -4.15 -0.52 21.76
CA LEU A 489 -3.76 -0.40 23.17
C LEU A 489 -4.70 0.53 23.94
N VAL A 490 -5.07 0.16 25.17
CA VAL A 490 -5.85 1.04 26.06
C VAL A 490 -4.95 2.01 26.82
N SER A 491 -5.57 2.99 27.49
CA SER A 491 -4.88 4.13 28.08
C SER A 491 -3.79 3.74 29.11
N GLU A 492 -3.93 2.60 29.78
CA GLU A 492 -2.92 2.12 30.74
C GLU A 492 -1.65 1.63 30.03
N GLN A 493 -1.78 0.84 28.95
CA GLN A 493 -0.63 0.39 28.16
C GLN A 493 0.01 1.55 27.40
N LYS A 494 -0.80 2.48 26.87
CA LYS A 494 -0.29 3.69 26.21
C LYS A 494 0.61 4.51 27.11
N LYS A 495 0.26 4.69 28.39
CA LYS A 495 1.13 5.40 29.35
C LYS A 495 2.48 4.72 29.57
N VAL A 496 2.52 3.38 29.54
CA VAL A 496 3.77 2.63 29.66
C VAL A 496 4.63 2.84 28.41
N LEU A 497 4.00 2.75 27.23
CA LEU A 497 4.64 2.99 25.94
C LEU A 497 5.17 4.44 25.84
N GLU A 498 4.34 5.44 26.14
CA GLU A 498 4.69 6.87 26.15
C GLU A 498 5.94 7.15 27.00
N LYS A 499 6.07 6.49 28.16
CA LYS A 499 7.25 6.66 29.02
C LYS A 499 8.54 6.20 28.32
N MET A 500 8.51 5.05 27.66
CA MET A 500 9.67 4.52 26.91
C MET A 500 9.95 5.38 25.67
N LEU A 501 8.92 5.91 25.02
CA LEU A 501 9.06 6.79 23.86
C LEU A 501 9.66 8.15 24.20
N VAL A 502 9.35 8.72 25.36
CA VAL A 502 10.01 9.95 25.84
C VAL A 502 11.52 9.73 25.99
N GLU A 503 11.94 8.58 26.53
CA GLU A 503 13.35 8.22 26.60
C GLU A 503 13.95 8.07 25.20
N TYR A 504 13.31 7.29 24.32
CA TYR A 504 13.74 7.08 22.93
C TYR A 504 14.00 8.40 22.19
N LYS A 505 13.06 9.35 22.27
CA LYS A 505 13.15 10.66 21.58
C LYS A 505 14.23 11.57 22.18
N SER A 506 14.57 11.39 23.46
CA SER A 506 15.59 12.20 24.14
C SER A 506 17.03 11.81 23.81
N LEU A 507 17.26 10.61 23.24
CA LEU A 507 18.59 10.06 22.99
C LEU A 507 19.18 10.58 21.66
N PRO A 508 20.44 11.05 21.65
CA PRO A 508 21.02 11.72 20.50
C PRO A 508 21.42 10.74 19.38
N THR A 509 21.88 9.52 19.69
CA THR A 509 22.39 8.58 18.68
C THR A 509 21.44 7.43 18.38
N GLN A 510 21.51 6.88 17.16
CA GLN A 510 20.73 5.71 16.77
C GLN A 510 21.09 4.47 17.60
N MET A 511 22.37 4.34 17.98
CA MET A 511 22.85 3.22 18.79
C MET A 511 22.20 3.22 20.18
N GLU A 512 22.13 4.36 20.86
CA GLU A 512 21.46 4.48 22.16
C GLU A 512 19.95 4.23 22.02
N ARG A 513 19.33 4.71 20.94
CA ARG A 513 17.90 4.49 20.65
C ARG A 513 17.55 3.01 20.40
N ARG A 514 18.48 2.21 19.88
CA ARG A 514 18.26 0.79 19.60
C ARG A 514 17.93 0.00 20.87
N ASP A 515 18.58 0.30 21.98
CA ASP A 515 18.33 -0.40 23.25
C ASP A 515 16.90 -0.15 23.75
N VAL A 516 16.43 1.10 23.69
CA VAL A 516 15.06 1.48 24.06
C VAL A 516 14.03 0.89 23.08
N TYR A 517 14.34 0.87 21.77
CA TYR A 517 13.54 0.16 20.78
C TYR A 517 13.32 -1.30 21.17
N LEU A 518 14.41 -2.02 21.48
CA LEU A 518 14.32 -3.43 21.85
C LEU A 518 13.53 -3.62 23.15
N GLU A 519 13.62 -2.70 24.11
CA GLU A 519 12.78 -2.73 25.32
C GLU A 519 11.29 -2.63 24.98
N ILE A 520 10.91 -1.69 24.12
CA ILE A 520 9.52 -1.50 23.67
C ILE A 520 9.02 -2.75 22.94
N ASP A 521 9.79 -3.27 21.97
CA ASP A 521 9.41 -4.45 21.20
C ASP A 521 9.24 -5.66 22.11
N ASN A 522 10.20 -5.92 23.00
CA ASN A 522 10.11 -7.01 23.94
C ASN A 522 8.92 -6.86 24.89
N TRP A 523 8.57 -5.65 25.32
CA TRP A 523 7.37 -5.42 26.12
C TRP A 523 6.09 -5.77 25.34
N LEU A 524 5.97 -5.36 24.08
CA LEU A 524 4.83 -5.71 23.22
C LEU A 524 4.71 -7.23 23.01
N ILE A 525 5.84 -7.90 22.76
CA ILE A 525 5.93 -9.34 22.48
C ILE A 525 5.66 -10.18 23.74
N THR A 526 6.29 -9.86 24.87
CA THR A 526 6.17 -10.64 26.12
C THR A 526 4.79 -10.54 26.77
N ASN A 527 4.07 -9.45 26.50
CA ASN A 527 2.65 -9.32 26.86
C ASN A 527 1.70 -9.93 25.82
N TYR A 528 2.25 -10.44 24.71
CA TYR A 528 1.55 -10.99 23.56
C TYR A 528 0.52 -10.00 22.97
N TYR A 529 0.80 -8.70 23.05
CA TYR A 529 0.01 -7.69 22.35
C TYR A 529 0.29 -7.74 20.86
N LEU A 530 1.54 -8.03 20.49
CA LEU A 530 2.00 -8.09 19.12
C LEU A 530 2.66 -9.45 18.84
N ILE A 531 2.31 -10.05 17.72
CA ILE A 531 2.90 -11.29 17.21
C ILE A 531 3.46 -10.98 15.83
N TYR A 532 4.79 -10.84 15.74
CA TYR A 532 5.46 -10.78 14.44
C TYR A 532 5.37 -12.13 13.72
N THR A 533 5.22 -12.08 12.40
CA THR A 533 5.12 -13.27 11.54
C THR A 533 6.32 -13.36 10.60
N ILE A 534 6.46 -12.43 9.66
CA ILE A 534 7.55 -12.42 8.68
C ILE A 534 8.04 -11.02 8.36
N HIS A 535 9.29 -10.92 7.92
CA HIS A 535 9.76 -9.84 7.05
C HIS A 535 9.43 -10.25 5.62
N ALA A 536 8.38 -9.67 5.05
CA ALA A 536 7.86 -10.06 3.75
C ALA A 536 8.84 -9.71 2.63
N THR A 537 8.94 -10.60 1.65
CA THR A 537 9.71 -10.35 0.44
C THR A 537 8.78 -9.91 -0.68
N VAL A 538 9.03 -8.74 -1.26
CA VAL A 538 8.28 -8.23 -2.41
C VAL A 538 9.04 -8.50 -3.69
N GLU A 539 8.34 -9.09 -4.65
CA GLU A 539 8.80 -9.22 -6.02
C GLU A 539 8.20 -8.07 -6.85
N ALA A 540 9.07 -7.32 -7.53
CA ALA A 540 8.68 -6.26 -8.45
C ALA A 540 9.31 -6.50 -9.82
N PHE A 541 8.51 -6.32 -10.87
CA PHE A 541 8.96 -6.45 -12.25
C PHE A 541 9.22 -5.07 -12.84
N VAL A 542 10.49 -4.79 -13.14
CA VAL A 542 10.93 -3.52 -13.72
C VAL A 542 11.19 -3.74 -15.21
N HIS A 543 10.59 -2.89 -16.04
CA HIS A 543 10.83 -2.92 -17.48
C HIS A 543 12.33 -2.70 -17.74
N PRO A 544 13.01 -3.49 -18.60
CA PRO A 544 14.47 -3.44 -18.74
C PRO A 544 14.98 -2.11 -19.31
N MET A 545 14.12 -1.36 -20.00
CA MET A 545 14.45 -0.01 -20.43
C MET A 545 14.44 1.01 -19.28
N LEU A 546 13.91 0.71 -18.09
CA LEU A 546 13.96 1.60 -16.93
C LEU A 546 15.21 1.32 -16.09
N ALA A 547 16.23 2.17 -16.22
CA ALA A 547 17.37 2.16 -15.31
C ALA A 547 17.10 3.00 -14.06
N ASN A 548 17.86 2.69 -12.98
CA ASN A 548 17.93 3.44 -11.73
C ASN A 548 16.62 3.51 -10.89
N VAL A 549 15.71 2.54 -11.07
CA VAL A 549 14.56 2.34 -10.17
C VAL A 549 15.05 1.60 -8.91
N ALA A 550 15.82 2.28 -8.06
CA ALA A 550 16.35 1.72 -6.82
C ALA A 550 15.26 1.49 -5.74
N LYS A 551 14.15 2.24 -5.84
CA LYS A 551 12.97 2.14 -4.98
C LYS A 551 11.72 2.03 -5.84
N ILE A 552 10.81 1.14 -5.46
CA ILE A 552 9.49 1.01 -6.09
C ILE A 552 8.80 2.39 -6.02
N TYR A 553 8.33 2.90 -7.16
CA TYR A 553 7.68 4.21 -7.34
C TYR A 553 8.59 5.45 -7.32
N ASP A 554 9.92 5.32 -7.37
CA ASP A 554 10.82 6.46 -7.61
C ASP A 554 11.02 6.72 -9.11
N TYR A 555 10.27 7.66 -9.67
CA TYR A 555 10.25 7.95 -11.11
C TYR A 555 11.15 9.11 -11.52
N LYS A 556 11.51 9.99 -10.58
CA LYS A 556 12.33 11.18 -10.83
C LYS A 556 13.64 10.80 -11.53
N ASN A 557 14.28 9.75 -11.04
CA ASN A 557 15.59 9.29 -11.52
C ASN A 557 15.49 8.16 -12.55
N ALA A 558 14.28 7.71 -12.89
CA ALA A 558 14.07 6.65 -13.86
C ALA A 558 14.35 7.16 -15.28
N TRP A 559 15.04 6.38 -16.11
CA TRP A 559 15.39 6.78 -17.48
C TRP A 559 15.50 5.59 -18.42
N GLN A 560 15.44 5.90 -19.73
CA GLN A 560 15.50 4.91 -20.81
C GLN A 560 16.93 4.41 -21.10
N VAL A 561 17.22 3.14 -20.86
CA VAL A 561 18.44 2.50 -21.39
C VAL A 561 18.31 2.32 -22.92
N PRO A 562 19.30 2.73 -23.73
CA PRO A 562 19.31 2.48 -25.17
C PRO A 562 19.22 0.98 -25.47
N ILE A 563 18.40 0.61 -26.46
CA ILE A 563 18.21 -0.79 -26.86
C ILE A 563 19.55 -1.41 -27.31
N GLU A 564 20.46 -0.65 -27.91
CA GLU A 564 21.77 -1.17 -28.34
C GLU A 564 22.70 -1.56 -27.18
N GLU A 565 22.52 -0.99 -25.98
CA GLU A 565 23.31 -1.35 -24.80
C GLU A 565 22.78 -2.65 -24.16
N LEU A 566 21.47 -2.86 -24.15
CA LEU A 566 20.82 -4.11 -23.67
C LEU A 566 21.20 -5.35 -24.50
N ILE A 567 21.52 -5.17 -25.79
CA ILE A 567 21.92 -6.26 -26.69
C ILE A 567 23.39 -6.66 -26.49
N ARG A 568 24.25 -5.80 -25.91
CA ARG A 568 25.68 -6.10 -25.73
C ARG A 568 25.98 -6.97 -24.51
N GLU A 569 25.04 -7.10 -23.57
CA GLU A 569 25.18 -7.92 -22.36
C GLU A 569 24.63 -9.34 -22.50
N LYS A 570 23.94 -9.66 -23.62
CA LYS A 570 23.54 -11.01 -24.02
C LYS A 570 24.50 -11.58 -25.06
#